data_AF-A0A820HDN3-F1
#
_entry.id   AF-A0A820HDN3-F1
#
_cell.length_a   1.000
_cell.length_b   1.000
_cell.length_c   1.000
_cell.angle_alpha   90.00
_cell.angle_beta   90.00
_cell.angle_gamma   90.00
#
_symmetry.space_group_name_H-M   'P 1'
#
loop_
_entity.id
_entity.type
_entity.pdbx_description
1 polymer ?
#
loop_
_entity_poly.entity_id
_entity_poly.type
_entity_poly.pdbx_seq_one_letter_code
_entity_poly.pdbx_strand_id
1 'polypeptide(L)'
;FHARSDRLILANFDERLRELEDIRCEYEQSRTLSRDIYATETYKTARNQFYNNISRYLSSKMPEIEQRLENDDLIPLFSYDLIKHCSKRKDTLIAYPIKICIHLLENSLNEEDLFCIAPLQGKQKNIVAELNLQTIDRETTLNELNYDQHVLASTLKQY
;
A
#
# COMPACT_ATOMS: atom_id res chain seq x y z
N PHE A 1 77.59 46.97 13.80
CA PHE A 1 76.87 46.15 14.80
C PHE A 1 75.35 46.35 14.79
N HIS A 2 74.80 47.56 14.57
CA HIS A 2 73.34 47.77 14.52
C HIS A 2 72.58 47.00 13.42
N ALA A 3 73.08 46.99 12.18
CA ALA A 3 72.38 46.33 11.06
C ALA A 3 72.17 44.81 11.21
N ARG A 4 72.92 44.13 12.09
CA ARG A 4 72.76 42.69 12.37
C ARG A 4 71.69 42.45 13.45
N SER A 5 71.53 43.39 14.38
CA SER A 5 70.49 43.35 15.41
C SER A 5 69.11 43.57 14.81
N ASP A 6 68.98 44.55 13.91
CA ASP A 6 67.69 44.87 13.28
C ASP A 6 67.20 43.74 12.37
N ARG A 7 68.10 43.05 11.66
CA ARG A 7 67.76 41.87 10.84
C ARG A 7 67.28 40.67 11.67
N LEU A 8 67.85 40.46 12.86
CA LEU A 8 67.41 39.39 13.77
C LEU A 8 66.05 39.69 14.39
N ILE A 9 65.77 40.97 14.68
CA ILE A 9 64.48 41.43 15.19
C ILE A 9 63.40 41.27 14.11
N LEU A 10 63.67 41.73 12.87
CA LEU A 10 62.75 41.57 11.73
C LEU A 10 62.44 40.10 11.42
N ALA A 11 63.46 39.23 11.41
CA ALA A 11 63.26 37.80 11.17
C ALA A 11 62.36 37.13 12.24
N ASN A 12 62.50 37.55 13.51
CA ASN A 12 61.68 37.04 14.61
C ASN A 12 60.22 37.52 14.52
N PHE A 13 59.99 38.75 14.04
CA PHE A 13 58.64 39.23 13.75
C PHE A 13 57.98 38.46 12.59
N ASP A 14 58.71 38.20 11.50
CA ASP A 14 58.20 37.42 10.36
C ASP A 14 57.88 35.97 10.75
N GLU A 15 58.66 35.37 11.65
CA GLU A 15 58.41 34.03 12.17
C GLU A 15 57.16 33.98 13.06
N ARG A 16 57.01 34.93 13.99
CA ARG A 16 55.79 35.05 14.80
C ARG A 16 54.54 35.39 13.97
N LEU A 17 54.69 36.14 12.88
CA LEU A 17 53.59 36.43 11.98
C LEU A 17 53.10 35.14 11.29
N ARG A 18 54.04 34.30 10.81
CA ARG A 18 53.71 33.00 10.22
C ARG A 18 53.03 32.07 11.22
N GLU A 19 53.55 31.97 12.45
CA GLU A 19 52.91 31.17 13.51
C GLU A 19 51.47 31.61 13.78
N LEU A 20 51.21 32.92 13.82
CA LEU A 20 49.86 33.45 14.00
C LEU A 20 48.93 33.16 12.80
N GLU A 21 49.46 33.16 11.58
CA GLU A 21 48.72 32.79 10.38
C GLU A 21 48.38 31.30 10.37
N ASP A 22 49.30 30.44 10.78
CA ASP A 22 49.07 29.00 10.91
C ASP A 22 48.00 28.70 11.97
N ILE A 23 48.09 29.32 13.16
CA ILE A 23 47.08 29.18 14.21
C ILE A 23 45.70 29.66 13.73
N ARG A 24 45.65 30.79 12.99
CA ARG A 24 44.39 31.29 12.40
C ARG A 24 43.84 30.28 11.40
N CYS A 25 44.68 29.72 10.54
CA CYS A 25 44.28 28.73 9.55
C CYS A 25 43.72 27.46 10.22
N GLU A 26 44.40 26.92 11.23
CA GLU A 26 43.95 25.76 11.99
C GLU A 26 42.61 26.02 12.71
N TYR A 27 42.46 27.20 13.32
CA TYR A 27 41.21 27.59 13.95
C TYR A 27 40.05 27.68 12.96
N GLU A 28 40.28 28.26 11.78
CA GLU A 28 39.27 28.36 10.72
C GLU A 28 38.87 26.98 10.16
N GLN A 29 39.83 26.08 9.98
CA GLN A 29 39.59 24.70 9.57
C GLN A 29 38.77 23.94 10.61
N SER A 30 39.18 24.00 11.89
CA SER A 30 38.48 23.36 13.00
C SER A 30 37.06 23.88 13.16
N ARG A 31 36.86 25.19 13.00
CA ARG A 31 35.53 25.83 13.01
C ARG A 31 34.65 25.34 11.87
N THR A 32 35.23 25.15 10.68
CA THR A 32 34.50 24.67 9.51
C THR A 32 34.09 23.22 9.68
N LEU A 33 35.03 22.36 10.08
CA LEU A 33 34.77 20.94 10.36
C LEU A 33 33.68 20.76 11.43
N SER A 34 33.72 21.56 12.50
CA SER A 34 32.72 21.52 13.57
C SER A 34 31.31 21.87 13.05
N ARG A 35 31.20 22.82 12.12
CA ARG A 35 29.91 23.16 11.49
C ARG A 35 29.40 22.04 10.59
N ASP A 36 30.29 21.44 9.80
CA ASP A 36 29.91 20.37 8.88
C ASP A 36 29.45 19.12 9.64
N ILE A 37 30.14 18.76 10.73
CA ILE A 37 29.72 17.68 11.63
C ILE A 37 28.35 17.98 12.22
N TYR A 38 28.14 19.19 12.75
CA TYR A 38 26.85 19.58 13.33
C TYR A 38 25.72 19.51 12.30
N ALA A 39 25.92 20.06 11.09
CA ALA A 39 24.94 20.01 10.01
C ALA A 39 24.63 18.57 9.58
N THR A 40 25.65 17.71 9.53
CA THR A 40 25.48 16.30 9.18
C THR A 40 24.69 15.53 10.25
N GLU A 41 25.02 15.72 11.53
CA GLU A 41 24.34 15.01 12.63
C GLU A 41 22.91 15.50 12.84
N THR A 42 22.65 16.79 12.65
CA THR A 42 21.27 17.33 12.67
C THR A 42 20.44 16.76 11.53
N TYR A 43 20.98 16.68 10.31
CA TYR A 43 20.29 16.04 9.18
C TYR A 43 20.02 14.55 9.43
N LYS A 44 21.03 13.80 9.90
CA LYS A 44 20.87 12.38 10.26
C LYS A 44 19.78 12.18 11.30
N THR A 45 19.76 13.01 12.34
CA THR A 45 18.77 12.94 13.42
C THR A 45 17.36 13.20 12.89
N ALA A 46 17.17 14.27 12.11
CA ALA A 46 15.88 14.59 11.51
C ALA A 46 15.39 13.47 10.57
N ARG A 47 16.29 12.93 9.75
CA ARG A 47 16.00 11.80 8.85
C ARG A 47 15.56 10.56 9.63
N ASN A 48 16.30 10.19 10.67
CA ASN A 48 15.98 9.02 11.50
C ASN A 48 14.63 9.21 12.21
N GLN A 49 14.34 10.41 12.73
CA GLN A 49 13.05 10.74 13.32
C GLN A 49 11.90 10.57 12.32
N PHE A 50 12.07 11.07 11.08
CA PHE A 50 11.07 10.92 10.03
C PHE A 50 10.76 9.45 9.73
N TYR A 51 11.77 8.62 9.48
CA TYR A 51 11.56 7.19 9.20
C TYR A 51 10.98 6.43 10.39
N ASN A 52 11.41 6.75 11.61
CA ASN A 52 10.86 6.15 12.82
C ASN A 52 9.38 6.52 13.00
N ASN A 53 8.98 7.75 12.66
CA ASN A 53 7.59 8.18 12.73
C ASN A 53 6.71 7.47 11.70
N ILE A 54 7.19 7.34 10.45
CA ILE A 54 6.50 6.55 9.42
C ILE A 54 6.38 5.10 9.86
N SER A 55 7.47 4.48 10.29
CA SER A 55 7.46 3.09 10.74
C SER A 55 6.47 2.89 11.88
N ARG A 56 6.46 3.77 12.89
CA ARG A 56 5.49 3.70 14.00
C ARG A 56 4.04 3.83 13.52
N TYR A 57 3.78 4.77 12.61
CA TYR A 57 2.45 4.95 12.03
C TYR A 57 1.99 3.70 11.26
N LEU A 58 2.85 3.17 10.39
CA LEU A 58 2.55 1.95 9.63
C LEU A 58 2.35 0.75 10.56
N SER A 59 3.22 0.56 11.56
CA SER A 59 3.07 -0.49 12.56
C SER A 59 1.80 -0.33 13.40
N SER A 60 1.31 0.90 13.62
CA SER A 60 0.02 1.11 14.31
C SER A 60 -1.19 0.81 13.43
N LYS A 61 -1.04 0.92 12.10
CA LYS A 61 -2.12 0.69 11.13
C LYS A 61 -2.16 -0.72 10.58
N MET A 62 -1.03 -1.43 10.54
CA MET A 62 -0.94 -2.79 10.01
C MET A 62 -1.91 -3.75 10.70
N PRO A 63 -2.05 -3.77 12.05
CA PRO A 63 -2.99 -4.67 12.71
C PRO A 63 -4.45 -4.39 12.34
N GLU A 64 -4.82 -3.13 12.13
CA GLU A 64 -6.17 -2.76 11.68
C GLU A 64 -6.43 -3.26 10.25
N ILE A 65 -5.42 -3.20 9.38
CA ILE A 65 -5.49 -3.71 8.00
C ILE A 65 -5.55 -5.24 8.00
N GLU A 66 -4.70 -5.90 8.78
CA GLU A 66 -4.68 -7.36 8.93
C GLU A 66 -6.00 -7.86 9.53
N GLN A 67 -6.51 -7.20 10.57
CA GLN A 67 -7.82 -7.51 11.14
C GLN A 67 -8.93 -7.32 10.10
N ARG A 68 -8.89 -6.27 9.29
CA ARG A 68 -9.87 -6.07 8.21
C ARG A 68 -9.77 -7.14 7.14
N LEU A 69 -8.58 -7.63 6.82
CA LEU A 69 -8.35 -8.71 5.85
C LEU A 69 -8.78 -10.08 6.39
N GLU A 70 -8.51 -10.38 7.66
CA GLU A 70 -8.92 -11.63 8.31
C GLU A 70 -10.42 -11.68 8.59
N ASN A 71 -11.04 -10.53 8.86
CA ASN A 71 -12.48 -10.38 8.98
C ASN A 71 -13.15 -9.96 7.66
N ASP A 72 -12.41 -9.90 6.56
CA ASP A 72 -12.99 -9.64 5.25
C ASP A 72 -13.78 -10.88 4.86
N ASP A 73 -15.10 -10.74 4.80
CA ASP A 73 -16.01 -11.77 4.32
C ASP A 73 -15.84 -12.04 2.80
N LEU A 74 -14.86 -11.40 2.16
CA LEU A 74 -14.38 -11.62 0.79
C LEU A 74 -13.59 -12.93 0.64
N ILE A 75 -14.02 -13.98 1.33
CA ILE A 75 -13.61 -15.34 1.00
C ILE A 75 -14.22 -15.64 -0.37
N PRO A 76 -13.44 -16.10 -1.37
CA PRO A 76 -13.99 -16.51 -2.64
C PRO A 76 -15.09 -17.55 -2.39
N LEU A 77 -16.32 -17.21 -2.76
CA LEU A 77 -17.51 -18.02 -2.53
C LEU A 77 -17.51 -19.26 -3.41
N PHE A 78 -16.93 -19.16 -4.60
CA PHE A 78 -16.75 -20.29 -5.52
C PHE A 78 -15.67 -21.24 -5.01
N SER A 79 -15.93 -22.55 -5.06
CA SER A 79 -15.06 -23.61 -4.55
C SER A 79 -14.87 -23.61 -3.02
N TYR A 80 -15.70 -22.88 -2.27
CA TYR A 80 -15.71 -22.92 -0.81
C TYR A 80 -16.72 -23.93 -0.28
N ASP A 81 -16.47 -24.47 0.91
CA ASP A 81 -17.37 -25.44 1.53
C ASP A 81 -18.74 -24.82 1.80
N LEU A 82 -19.80 -25.44 1.26
CA LEU A 82 -21.16 -24.94 1.33
C LEU A 82 -21.67 -24.84 2.78
N ILE A 83 -21.30 -25.79 3.64
CA ILE A 83 -21.72 -25.80 5.05
C ILE A 83 -21.08 -24.61 5.78
N LYS A 84 -19.79 -24.35 5.56
CA LYS A 84 -19.10 -23.17 6.11
C LYS A 84 -19.69 -21.87 5.57
N HIS A 85 -20.03 -21.83 4.28
CA HIS A 85 -20.63 -20.66 3.66
C HIS A 85 -22.00 -20.32 4.26
N CYS A 86 -22.88 -21.31 4.43
CA CYS A 86 -24.20 -21.10 5.03
C CYS A 86 -24.13 -20.86 6.55
N SER A 87 -23.17 -21.46 7.26
CA SER A 87 -23.01 -21.28 8.71
C SER A 87 -22.58 -19.87 9.12
N LYS A 88 -21.84 -19.15 8.25
CA LYS A 88 -21.43 -17.76 8.51
C LYS A 88 -22.59 -16.76 8.39
N ARG A 89 -23.64 -17.09 7.63
CA ARG A 89 -24.78 -16.19 7.41
C ARG A 89 -25.89 -16.52 8.40
N LYS A 90 -26.20 -15.56 9.30
CA LYS A 90 -27.24 -15.71 10.33
C LYS A 90 -28.66 -15.88 9.76
N ASP A 91 -28.91 -15.41 8.53
CA ASP A 91 -30.27 -15.20 8.03
C ASP A 91 -30.64 -15.99 6.76
N THR A 92 -29.75 -16.82 6.20
CA THR A 92 -30.03 -17.52 4.93
C THR A 92 -29.45 -18.92 4.86
N LEU A 93 -30.32 -19.91 4.61
CA LEU A 93 -29.94 -21.31 4.33
C LEU A 93 -29.34 -21.51 2.93
N ILE A 94 -29.56 -20.56 2.03
CA ILE A 94 -29.13 -20.61 0.63
C ILE A 94 -27.89 -19.74 0.45
N ALA A 95 -26.88 -20.30 -0.24
CA ALA A 95 -25.67 -19.60 -0.62
C ALA A 95 -25.97 -18.34 -1.45
N TYR A 96 -25.27 -17.24 -1.15
CA TYR A 96 -25.46 -15.97 -1.84
C TYR A 96 -25.37 -16.04 -3.38
N PRO A 97 -24.38 -16.71 -4.00
CA PRO A 97 -24.32 -16.82 -5.46
C PRO A 97 -25.55 -17.49 -6.05
N ILE A 98 -26.04 -18.56 -5.41
CA ILE A 98 -27.28 -19.25 -5.81
C ILE A 98 -28.46 -18.29 -5.73
N LYS A 99 -28.61 -17.59 -4.59
CA LYS A 99 -29.73 -16.68 -4.36
C LYS A 99 -29.77 -15.55 -5.41
N ILE A 100 -28.63 -14.92 -5.69
CA ILE A 100 -28.55 -13.82 -6.65
C ILE A 100 -28.78 -14.33 -8.08
N CYS A 101 -28.16 -15.43 -8.48
CA CYS A 101 -28.38 -15.99 -9.81
C CYS A 101 -29.86 -16.37 -10.04
N ILE A 102 -30.52 -16.97 -9.05
CA ILE A 102 -31.96 -17.26 -9.15
C ILE A 102 -32.75 -15.97 -9.33
N HIS A 103 -32.55 -14.98 -8.46
CA HIS A 103 -33.28 -13.72 -8.53
C HIS A 103 -33.13 -13.02 -9.88
N LEU A 104 -31.90 -12.92 -10.39
CA LEU A 104 -31.63 -12.30 -11.67
C LEU A 104 -32.26 -13.08 -12.84
N LEU A 105 -32.38 -14.41 -12.73
CA LEU A 105 -32.98 -15.26 -13.76
C LEU A 105 -34.51 -15.35 -13.68
N GLU A 106 -35.16 -14.86 -12.61
CA GLU A 106 -36.62 -14.97 -12.43
C GLU A 106 -37.41 -14.40 -13.62
N ASN A 107 -36.91 -13.33 -14.24
CA ASN A 107 -37.55 -12.68 -15.39
C ASN A 107 -37.16 -13.30 -16.75
N SER A 108 -36.20 -14.23 -16.77
CA SER A 108 -35.64 -14.85 -17.98
C SER A 108 -35.97 -16.34 -18.10
N LEU A 109 -36.95 -16.85 -17.35
CA LEU A 109 -37.31 -18.28 -17.34
C LEU A 109 -37.94 -18.76 -18.66
N ASN A 110 -38.45 -17.84 -19.48
CA ASN A 110 -39.07 -18.16 -20.77
C ASN A 110 -38.06 -18.27 -21.92
N GLU A 111 -36.77 -18.08 -21.63
CA GLU A 111 -35.72 -18.07 -22.64
C GLU A 111 -35.39 -19.47 -23.12
N GLU A 112 -35.29 -19.60 -24.43
CA GLU A 112 -35.00 -20.87 -25.08
C GLU A 112 -33.59 -21.33 -24.74
N ASP A 113 -33.41 -22.63 -24.52
CA ASP A 113 -32.10 -23.24 -24.24
C ASP A 113 -31.33 -22.64 -23.04
N LEU A 114 -32.06 -22.11 -22.05
CA LEU A 114 -31.50 -21.74 -20.76
C LEU A 114 -30.76 -22.94 -20.16
N PHE A 115 -29.55 -22.73 -19.64
CA PHE A 115 -28.58 -23.75 -19.17
C PHE A 115 -27.93 -24.64 -20.24
N CYS A 116 -28.37 -24.60 -21.50
CA CYS A 116 -27.79 -25.36 -22.61
C CYS A 116 -26.77 -24.53 -23.41
N ILE A 117 -27.05 -23.24 -23.64
CA ILE A 117 -26.17 -22.35 -24.38
C ILE A 117 -24.90 -22.02 -23.59
N ALA A 118 -23.75 -22.11 -24.24
CA ALA A 118 -22.46 -21.74 -23.67
C ALA A 118 -22.32 -20.20 -23.61
N PRO A 119 -21.86 -19.64 -22.48
CA PRO A 119 -21.74 -18.20 -22.33
C PRO A 119 -20.48 -17.63 -22.96
N LEU A 120 -20.45 -16.32 -23.09
CA LEU A 120 -19.20 -15.59 -23.33
C LEU A 120 -18.31 -15.66 -22.08
N GLN A 121 -17.19 -16.38 -22.19
CA GLN A 121 -16.27 -16.67 -21.07
C GLN A 121 -15.76 -15.42 -20.32
N GLY A 122 -15.53 -14.31 -21.02
CA GLY A 122 -15.11 -13.06 -20.38
C GLY A 122 -16.17 -12.51 -19.43
N LYS A 123 -17.44 -12.51 -19.86
CA LYS A 123 -18.57 -12.06 -19.01
C LYS A 123 -18.80 -13.02 -17.84
N GLN A 124 -18.65 -14.33 -18.04
CA GLN A 124 -18.76 -15.33 -16.97
C GLN A 124 -17.70 -15.12 -15.87
N LYS A 125 -16.45 -14.83 -16.24
CA LYS A 125 -15.41 -14.54 -15.25
C LYS A 125 -15.68 -13.26 -14.45
N ASN A 126 -16.22 -12.24 -15.11
CA ASN A 126 -16.54 -10.97 -14.45
C ASN A 126 -17.67 -11.15 -13.42
N ILE A 127 -18.77 -11.83 -13.77
CA ILE A 127 -19.85 -12.08 -12.81
C ILE A 127 -19.39 -12.97 -11.65
N VAL A 128 -18.55 -13.98 -11.90
CA VAL A 128 -17.96 -14.79 -10.81
C VAL A 128 -17.15 -13.92 -9.86
N ALA A 129 -16.37 -12.96 -10.37
CA ALA A 129 -15.63 -12.02 -9.54
C ALA A 129 -16.56 -11.09 -8.74
N GLU A 130 -17.59 -10.53 -9.36
CA GLU A 130 -18.60 -9.69 -8.68
C GLU A 130 -19.36 -10.46 -7.58
N LEU A 131 -19.70 -11.73 -7.85
CA LEU A 131 -20.35 -12.60 -6.87
C LEU A 131 -19.41 -12.95 -5.71
N ASN A 132 -18.13 -13.22 -5.98
CA ASN A 132 -17.11 -13.42 -4.95
C ASN A 132 -16.94 -12.17 -4.07
N LEU A 133 -17.04 -10.99 -4.68
CA LEU A 133 -16.95 -9.71 -3.97
C LEU A 133 -18.26 -9.29 -3.31
N GLN A 134 -19.35 -10.02 -3.54
CA GLN A 134 -20.70 -9.73 -3.03
C GLN A 134 -21.19 -8.31 -3.38
N THR A 135 -20.83 -7.82 -4.58
CA THR A 135 -21.10 -6.43 -4.99
C THR A 135 -22.48 -6.22 -5.63
N ILE A 136 -23.25 -7.29 -5.83
CA ILE A 136 -24.53 -7.25 -6.55
C ILE A 136 -25.65 -7.14 -5.54
N ASP A 137 -26.43 -6.05 -5.62
CA ASP A 137 -27.57 -5.87 -4.75
C ASP A 137 -28.75 -6.73 -5.20
N ARG A 138 -29.67 -7.02 -4.28
CA ARG A 138 -30.90 -7.76 -4.56
C ARG A 138 -31.88 -6.97 -5.41
N GLU A 139 -31.74 -5.66 -5.52
CA GLU A 139 -32.61 -4.83 -6.36
C GLU A 139 -32.08 -4.72 -7.78
N THR A 140 -30.84 -5.19 -8.03
CA THR A 140 -30.18 -5.06 -9.31
C THR A 140 -30.82 -5.99 -10.36
N THR A 141 -31.00 -5.48 -11.57
CA THR A 141 -31.53 -6.27 -12.70
C THR A 141 -30.43 -6.69 -13.68
N LEU A 142 -30.69 -7.76 -14.44
CA LEU A 142 -29.82 -8.25 -15.52
C LEU A 142 -29.38 -7.13 -16.50
N ASN A 143 -30.31 -6.24 -16.84
CA ASN A 143 -30.10 -5.14 -17.78
C ASN A 143 -29.10 -4.11 -17.24
N GLU A 144 -29.13 -3.82 -15.95
CA GLU A 144 -28.20 -2.88 -15.29
C GLU A 144 -26.77 -3.42 -15.26
N LEU A 145 -26.63 -4.73 -15.09
CA LEU A 145 -25.32 -5.40 -15.08
C LEU A 145 -24.77 -5.69 -16.47
N ASN A 146 -25.55 -5.49 -17.53
CA ASN A 146 -25.17 -5.78 -18.92
C ASN A 146 -24.69 -7.25 -19.12
N TYR A 147 -25.27 -8.16 -18.35
CA TYR A 147 -25.08 -9.60 -18.52
C TYR A 147 -26.25 -10.22 -19.27
N ASP A 148 -25.99 -11.34 -19.92
CA ASP A 148 -27.00 -12.16 -20.59
C ASP A 148 -27.40 -13.30 -19.64
N GLN A 149 -28.66 -13.73 -19.69
CA GLN A 149 -29.18 -14.85 -18.90
C GLN A 149 -28.37 -16.14 -19.07
N HIS A 150 -27.80 -16.41 -20.26
CA HIS A 150 -26.96 -17.60 -20.45
C HIS A 150 -25.64 -17.53 -19.66
N VAL A 151 -25.13 -16.32 -19.42
CA VAL A 151 -23.95 -16.09 -18.56
C VAL A 151 -24.28 -16.45 -17.12
N LEU A 152 -25.43 -16.00 -16.61
CA LEU A 152 -25.88 -16.32 -15.25
C LEU A 152 -26.20 -17.81 -15.09
N ALA A 153 -26.90 -18.41 -16.04
CA ALA A 153 -27.24 -19.83 -16.03
C ALA A 153 -25.97 -20.70 -16.00
N SER A 154 -24.95 -20.33 -16.79
CA SER A 154 -23.67 -21.04 -16.78
C SER A 154 -22.85 -20.79 -15.51
N THR A 155 -22.92 -19.57 -14.95
CA THR A 155 -22.29 -19.24 -13.67
C THR A 155 -22.89 -20.05 -12.53
N LEU A 156 -24.21 -20.22 -12.53
CA LEU A 156 -24.91 -21.05 -11.57
C LEU A 156 -24.56 -22.54 -11.72
N LYS A 157 -24.32 -23.03 -12.94
CA LYS A 157 -23.79 -24.40 -13.17
C LYS A 157 -22.35 -24.58 -12.71
N GLN A 158 -21.56 -23.51 -12.73
CA GLN A 158 -20.15 -23.55 -12.33
C GLN A 158 -19.98 -23.56 -10.81
N TYR A 159 -20.90 -22.91 -10.09
CA TYR A 159 -20.92 -22.88 -8.62
C TYR A 159 -21.18 -24.26 -8.03
#